data_AF-F3LJY6-F1
#
_entry.id   AF-F3LJY6-F1
#
_cell.length_a   1.000
_cell.length_b   1.000
_cell.length_c   1.000
_cell.angle_alpha   90.00
_cell.angle_beta   90.00
_cell.angle_gamma   90.00
#
_symmetry.space_group_name_H-M   'P 1'
#
loop_
_entity.id
_entity.type
_entity.pdbx_description
1 polymer ?
#
loop_
_entity_poly.entity_id
_entity_poly.type
_entity_poly.pdbx_seq_one_letter_code
_entity_poly.pdbx_strand_id
1 'polypeptide(L)'
;MSNKTVLERLLVEIDEYDKNRKDRDTFSQRVYESIEALEGVPYSVLQQGRDWQHKIETEGYFDEEGFESEIQEVIPKFKEWINELIQVHS
;
A
#
# COMPACT_ATOMS: atom_id res chain seq x y z
N MET A 1 17.59 -9.41 0.28
CA MET A 1 17.45 -7.96 0.03
C MET A 1 16.97 -7.38 1.35
N SER A 2 17.41 -6.20 1.81
CA SER A 2 16.95 -5.72 3.13
C SER A 2 15.49 -5.27 3.05
N ASN A 3 14.75 -5.42 4.17
CA ASN A 3 13.37 -4.93 4.29
C ASN A 3 13.25 -3.46 3.86
N LYS A 4 14.24 -2.64 4.26
CA LYS A 4 14.31 -1.23 3.87
C LYS A 4 14.31 -1.03 2.35
N THR A 5 15.13 -1.79 1.60
CA THR A 5 15.16 -1.70 0.13
C THR A 5 13.84 -2.14 -0.51
N VAL A 6 13.14 -3.12 0.07
CA VAL A 6 11.81 -3.54 -0.40
C VAL A 6 10.80 -2.41 -0.21
N LEU A 7 10.78 -1.79 0.98
CA LEU A 7 9.87 -0.70 1.31
C LEU A 7 10.15 0.58 0.51
N GLU A 8 11.42 0.92 0.28
CA GLU A 8 11.81 2.07 -0.57
C GLU A 8 11.38 1.87 -2.02
N ARG A 9 11.47 0.65 -2.55
CA ARG A 9 10.95 0.32 -3.89
C ARG A 9 9.43 0.44 -3.94
N LEU A 10 8.75 -0.05 -2.90
CA LEU A 10 7.31 0.06 -2.79
C LEU A 10 6.86 1.53 -2.78
N LEU A 11 7.58 2.45 -2.11
CA LEU A 11 7.29 3.89 -2.19
C LEU A 11 7.30 4.43 -3.62
N VAL A 12 8.29 4.02 -4.42
CA VAL A 12 8.36 4.42 -5.84
C VAL A 12 7.15 3.92 -6.61
N GLU A 13 6.76 2.66 -6.40
CA GLU A 13 5.56 2.09 -7.04
C GLU A 13 4.27 2.82 -6.61
N ILE A 14 4.16 3.21 -5.33
CA ILE A 14 3.02 4.00 -4.86
C ILE A 14 2.98 5.36 -5.55
N ASP A 15 4.12 6.04 -5.71
CA ASP A 15 4.19 7.32 -6.42
C ASP A 15 3.84 7.21 -7.91
N GLU A 16 4.21 6.10 -8.55
CA GLU A 16 3.85 5.82 -9.94
C GLU A 16 2.36 5.52 -10.10
N TYR A 17 1.79 4.74 -9.17
CA TYR A 17 0.36 4.47 -9.13
C TYR A 17 -0.43 5.76 -8.87
N ASP A 18 -0.02 6.59 -7.92
CA ASP A 18 -0.73 7.81 -7.55
C ASP A 18 -0.89 8.79 -8.72
N LYS A 19 0.12 8.87 -9.60
CA LYS A 19 0.12 9.74 -10.79
C LYS A 19 -0.79 9.24 -11.91
N ASN A 20 -0.87 7.91 -12.09
CA ASN A 20 -1.47 7.32 -13.28
C ASN A 20 -2.80 6.61 -13.00
N ARG A 21 -3.00 6.12 -11.78
CA ARG A 21 -4.14 5.34 -11.29
C ARG A 21 -4.54 4.20 -12.25
N LYS A 22 -3.55 3.56 -12.87
CA LYS A 22 -3.73 2.42 -13.78
C LYS A 22 -3.55 1.11 -13.04
N ASP A 23 -4.28 0.09 -13.50
CA ASP A 23 -4.11 -1.30 -13.09
C ASP A 23 -4.14 -1.51 -11.56
N ARG A 24 -5.12 -0.88 -10.88
CA ARG A 24 -5.33 -0.91 -9.43
C ARG A 24 -5.23 -2.32 -8.83
N ASP A 25 -5.87 -3.30 -9.47
CA ASP A 25 -5.86 -4.68 -8.99
C ASP A 25 -4.43 -5.24 -8.98
N THR A 26 -3.67 -5.00 -10.06
CA THR A 26 -2.26 -5.39 -10.15
C THR A 26 -1.40 -4.67 -9.10
N PHE A 27 -1.64 -3.37 -8.91
CA PHE A 27 -0.92 -2.58 -7.90
C PHE A 27 -1.21 -3.08 -6.48
N SER A 28 -2.48 -3.35 -6.14
CA SER A 28 -2.88 -3.87 -4.83
C SER A 28 -2.23 -5.24 -4.53
N GLN A 29 -2.11 -6.10 -5.53
CA GLN A 29 -1.42 -7.37 -5.40
C GLN A 29 0.08 -7.18 -5.11
N ARG A 30 0.75 -6.28 -5.84
CA ARG A 30 2.17 -5.96 -5.62
C ARG A 30 2.44 -5.38 -4.23
N VAL A 31 1.51 -4.57 -3.71
CA VAL A 31 1.56 -4.07 -2.33
C VAL A 31 1.62 -5.26 -1.36
N TYR A 32 0.70 -6.21 -1.49
CA TYR A 32 0.68 -7.37 -0.61
C TYR A 32 1.95 -8.21 -0.72
N GLU A 33 2.39 -8.52 -1.95
CA GLU A 33 3.59 -9.31 -2.20
C GLU A 33 4.85 -8.65 -1.61
N SER A 34 4.94 -7.32 -1.69
CA SER A 34 6.06 -6.56 -1.12
C SER A 34 6.09 -6.63 0.41
N ILE A 35 4.93 -6.60 1.06
CA ILE A 35 4.83 -6.74 2.53
C ILE A 35 5.10 -8.17 2.98
N GLU A 36 4.64 -9.19 2.23
CA GLU A 36 4.94 -10.60 2.49
C GLU A 36 6.43 -10.93 2.34
N ALA A 37 7.14 -10.22 1.46
CA ALA A 37 8.57 -10.40 1.25
C ALA A 37 9.44 -9.84 2.39
N LEU A 38 8.86 -9.14 3.37
CA LEU A 38 9.61 -8.61 4.51
C LEU A 38 10.00 -9.74 5.48
N GLU A 39 11.29 -9.81 5.79
CA GLU A 39 11.82 -10.85 6.67
C GLU A 39 11.74 -10.43 8.14
N GLY A 40 11.33 -11.33 9.03
CA GLY A 40 11.36 -11.12 10.48
C GLY A 40 10.40 -10.05 11.01
N VAL A 41 9.35 -9.70 10.25
CA VAL A 41 8.32 -8.75 10.69
C VAL A 41 7.26 -9.40 11.58
N PRO A 42 6.66 -8.66 12.53
CA PRO A 42 5.51 -9.14 13.28
C PRO A 42 4.33 -9.48 12.37
N TYR A 43 3.54 -10.49 12.74
CA TYR A 43 2.34 -10.87 12.00
C TYR A 43 1.33 -9.72 11.84
N SER A 44 1.29 -8.78 12.78
CA SER A 44 0.46 -7.57 12.69
C SER A 44 0.79 -6.71 11.48
N VAL A 45 2.06 -6.68 11.03
CA VAL A 45 2.47 -5.96 9.82
C VAL A 45 1.88 -6.63 8.57
N LEU A 46 1.85 -7.96 8.53
CA LEU A 46 1.23 -8.72 7.44
C LEU A 46 -0.29 -8.50 7.39
N GLN A 47 -0.95 -8.46 8.56
CA GLN A 47 -2.39 -8.13 8.64
C GLN A 47 -2.67 -6.72 8.14
N GLN A 48 -1.90 -5.73 8.58
CA GLN A 48 -2.01 -4.36 8.09
C GLN A 48 -1.77 -4.27 6.57
N GLY A 49 -0.83 -5.06 6.02
CA GLY A 49 -0.62 -5.16 4.58
C GLY A 49 -1.85 -5.67 3.82
N ARG A 50 -2.56 -6.67 4.36
CA ARG A 50 -3.86 -7.13 3.81
C ARG A 50 -4.94 -6.06 3.90
N ASP A 51 -5.01 -5.33 5.01
CA ASP A 51 -5.97 -4.24 5.16
C ASP A 51 -5.72 -3.14 4.13
N TRP A 52 -4.45 -2.81 3.87
CA TRP A 52 -4.07 -1.84 2.83
C TRP A 52 -4.39 -2.33 1.43
N GLN A 53 -4.09 -3.59 1.11
CA GLN A 53 -4.50 -4.20 -0.15
C GLN A 53 -6.01 -4.02 -0.36
N HIS A 54 -6.82 -4.40 0.64
CA HIS A 54 -8.27 -4.31 0.54
C HIS A 54 -8.77 -2.87 0.35
N LYS A 55 -8.21 -1.90 1.08
CA LYS A 55 -8.54 -0.47 0.91
C LYS A 55 -8.22 0.03 -0.50
N ILE A 56 -7.07 -0.38 -1.05
CA ILE A 56 -6.67 0.00 -2.40
C ILE A 56 -7.57 -0.67 -3.44
N GLU A 57 -7.96 -1.94 -3.26
CA GLU A 57 -8.90 -2.60 -4.15
C GLU A 57 -10.27 -1.90 -4.14
N THR A 58 -10.71 -1.44 -2.96
CA THR A 58 -12.05 -0.90 -2.75
C THR A 58 -12.19 0.59 -3.00
N GLU A 59 -11.09 1.38 -2.98
CA GLU A 59 -11.12 2.85 -3.02
C GLU A 59 -11.95 3.44 -4.18
N GLY A 60 -11.98 2.78 -5.35
CA GLY A 60 -12.67 3.26 -6.54
C GLY A 60 -13.99 2.56 -6.89
N TYR A 61 -14.53 1.71 -6.01
CA TYR A 61 -15.86 1.11 -6.22
C TYR A 61 -17.01 1.95 -5.64
N PHE A 62 -16.71 3.00 -4.87
CA PHE A 62 -17.72 3.77 -4.12
C PHE A 62 -18.42 4.90 -4.91
N ASP A 63 -18.03 5.13 -6.17
CA ASP A 63 -18.53 6.25 -6.98
C ASP A 63 -19.95 6.04 -7.57
N GLU A 64 -20.52 4.83 -7.51
CA GLU A 64 -21.84 4.55 -8.11
C GLU A 64 -23.05 4.72 -7.15
N GLU A 65 -22.83 4.84 -5.83
CA GLU A 65 -23.92 4.95 -4.83
C GLU A 65 -23.84 6.21 -3.92
N GLY A 66 -23.29 7.32 -4.41
CA GLY A 66 -23.38 8.61 -3.72
C GLY A 66 -22.61 8.71 -2.39
N PHE A 67 -21.59 7.87 -2.22
CA PHE A 67 -20.63 7.98 -1.12
C PHE A 67 -19.34 8.68 -1.59
N GLU A 68 -18.78 9.55 -0.75
CA GLU A 68 -17.50 10.20 -1.03
C GLU A 68 -16.40 9.14 -1.18
N SER A 69 -15.75 9.16 -2.34
CA SER A 69 -14.58 8.33 -2.61
C SER A 69 -13.44 8.66 -1.63
N GLU A 70 -13.05 7.71 -0.78
CA GLU A 70 -11.88 7.84 0.11
C GLU A 70 -10.53 7.80 -0.65
N ILE A 71 -10.53 7.80 -2.00
CA ILE A 71 -9.33 7.75 -2.86
C ILE A 71 -8.29 8.79 -2.47
N GLN A 72 -8.73 9.99 -2.09
CA GLN A 72 -7.82 11.08 -1.70
C GLN A 72 -7.14 10.83 -0.35
N GLU A 73 -7.63 9.90 0.45
CA GLU A 73 -7.10 9.58 1.78
C GLU A 73 -6.30 8.27 1.82
N VAL A 74 -6.66 7.27 1.02
CA VAL A 74 -6.05 5.93 1.08
C VAL A 74 -4.56 5.97 0.72
N ILE A 75 -4.20 6.55 -0.43
CA ILE A 75 -2.80 6.56 -0.89
C ILE A 75 -1.88 7.40 0.00
N PRO A 76 -2.24 8.63 0.43
CA PRO A 76 -1.41 9.38 1.37
C PRO A 76 -1.18 8.67 2.70
N LYS A 77 -2.22 8.10 3.31
CA LYS A 77 -2.09 7.34 4.57
C LYS A 77 -1.28 6.06 4.39
N PHE A 78 -1.40 5.41 3.23
CA PHE A 78 -0.59 4.24 2.91
C PHE A 78 0.89 4.61 2.76
N LYS A 79 1.22 5.71 2.06
CA LYS A 79 2.61 6.22 1.99
C LYS A 79 3.17 6.53 3.37
N GLU A 80 2.38 7.15 4.25
CA GLU A 80 2.78 7.44 5.62
C GLU A 80 3.13 6.16 6.38
N TRP A 81 2.26 5.14 6.34
CA TRP A 81 2.51 3.85 6.97
C TRP A 81 3.79 3.15 6.45
N ILE A 82 4.07 3.21 5.14
CA ILE A 82 5.33 2.67 4.59
C ILE A 82 6.54 3.43 5.12
N ASN A 83 6.47 4.76 5.25
CA ASN A 83 7.55 5.55 5.82
C ASN A 83 7.80 5.21 7.30
N GLU A 84 6.74 4.97 8.08
CA GLU A 84 6.87 4.47 9.46
C GLU A 84 7.59 3.12 9.51
N LEU A 85 7.23 2.17 8.65
CA LEU A 85 7.92 0.88 8.55
C LEU A 85 9.40 1.04 8.18
N ILE A 86 9.74 1.96 7.27
CA ILE A 86 11.13 2.25 6.91
C ILE A 86 11.91 2.76 8.13
N GLN A 87 11.31 3.62 8.96
CA GLN A 87 11.96 4.13 10.17
C GLN A 87 12.21 3.02 11.19
N VAL A 88 11.28 2.08 11.34
CA VAL A 88 11.43 0.91 12.22
C VAL A 88 12.53 -0.05 11.74
N HIS A 89 12.75 -0.13 10.42
CA HIS A 89 13.75 -0.99 9.79
C HIS A 89 15.05 -0.26 9.37
N SER A 90 15.25 0.98 9.84
CA SER A 90 16.45 1.81 9.54
C SER A 90 17.57 1.67 10.56
#